data_AF-A0A344TQK6-F1
#
_entry.id   AF-A0A344TQK6-F1
#
_cell.length_a   1.000
_cell.length_b   1.000
_cell.length_c   1.000
_cell.angle_alpha   90.00
_cell.angle_beta   90.00
_cell.angle_gamma   90.00
#
_symmetry.space_group_name_H-M   'P 1'
#
loop_
_entity.id
_entity.type
_entity.pdbx_description
1 polymer ?
#
loop_
_entity_poly.entity_id
_entity_poly.type
_entity_poly.pdbx_seq_one_letter_code
_entity_poly.pdbx_strand_id
1 'polypeptide(L)'
;MKITRFSSALALGFLLLFNACQRPTSKLQTGGIIVKEGFIDCFQAGLQAAGKDVWCEASAVLNDGNYISMANDKDMPGTDASIFYWAYAETGVFGSKPTYVTQNLFKTAQKYEDFALTPDRKVAFLTTAFDRVKEGSTEWDSYNALLYWPVNGDSPQTIQPKAVHLATGEKFSMGLRNALSKALRSTEFPDGMPYFKVEGFAATNNKLFFGIREEGKKYDDFKYKAKVLTISYRFEKDSLVAGTDFQTLADIDIATLEPSLPKPLALSCLEFDAKRNIFWVLTSMESETQLNSAYLWWATEADLKSGKLHLVKDRATGQPLKFTHKAEDLTPVGSNRLFVIHDDDRNRTKIGDQTRQPHQAAYTIVEF
;
A
#
# COMPACT_ATOMS: atom_id res chain seq x y z
N MET A 1 85.52 19.64 -3.93
CA MET A 1 84.73 20.07 -2.75
C MET A 1 83.30 20.35 -3.18
N LYS A 2 82.33 19.78 -2.45
CA LYS A 2 80.86 19.84 -2.55
C LYS A 2 80.17 19.11 -3.72
N ILE A 3 79.73 17.90 -3.35
CA ILE A 3 78.62 17.12 -3.86
C ILE A 3 77.29 17.78 -3.43
N THR A 4 76.28 17.79 -4.30
CA THR A 4 74.83 17.75 -4.00
C THR A 4 74.11 17.43 -5.31
N ARG A 5 73.79 16.17 -5.66
CA ARG A 5 72.56 15.42 -5.33
C ARG A 5 71.29 16.29 -5.29
N PHE A 6 70.50 16.24 -6.36
CA PHE A 6 69.05 16.41 -6.29
C PHE A 6 68.39 15.12 -6.77
N SER A 7 67.46 14.66 -5.93
CA SER A 7 66.89 13.32 -5.91
C SER A 7 65.76 13.16 -6.93
N SER A 8 65.79 12.01 -7.62
CA SER A 8 64.65 11.37 -8.24
C SER A 8 63.64 10.95 -7.17
N ALA A 9 62.38 11.37 -7.26
CA ALA A 9 61.28 10.75 -6.53
C ALA A 9 59.91 11.18 -7.09
N LEU A 10 59.03 10.18 -7.24
CA LEU A 10 57.57 10.24 -7.38
C LEU A 10 56.97 10.74 -8.70
N ALA A 11 56.66 9.78 -9.58
CA ALA A 11 55.45 9.80 -10.38
C ALA A 11 54.91 8.37 -10.53
N LEU A 12 54.42 7.80 -9.42
CA LEU A 12 53.63 6.58 -9.44
C LEU A 12 52.53 6.73 -8.39
N GLY A 13 51.28 6.84 -8.83
CA GLY A 13 50.13 6.79 -7.95
C GLY A 13 49.01 7.72 -8.32
N PHE A 14 48.18 7.32 -9.29
CA PHE A 14 46.74 7.61 -9.28
C PHE A 14 46.01 6.52 -10.08
N LEU A 15 46.05 5.31 -9.54
CA LEU A 15 45.13 4.21 -9.86
C LEU A 15 44.44 3.83 -8.55
N LEU A 16 43.72 4.80 -7.96
CA LEU A 16 42.82 4.57 -6.84
C LEU A 16 41.42 4.30 -7.41
N LEU A 17 41.19 3.01 -7.66
CA LEU A 17 40.04 2.29 -7.14
C LEU A 17 38.70 3.06 -7.20
N PHE A 18 38.08 3.08 -8.38
CA PHE A 18 36.62 3.00 -8.44
C PHE A 18 36.16 1.57 -8.05
N ASN A 19 36.56 1.11 -6.87
CA ASN A 19 35.74 0.16 -6.14
C ASN A 19 34.65 1.01 -5.53
N ALA A 20 33.61 1.28 -6.33
CA ALA A 20 32.30 1.53 -5.78
C ALA A 20 32.09 0.41 -4.75
N CYS A 21 32.08 0.77 -3.47
CA CYS A 21 31.54 -0.08 -2.43
C CYS A 21 30.10 -0.36 -2.86
N GLN A 22 29.91 -1.43 -3.61
CA GLN A 22 28.68 -2.20 -3.58
C GLN A 22 28.57 -2.62 -2.13
N ARG A 23 27.91 -1.79 -1.32
CA ARG A 23 27.41 -2.20 -0.03
C ARG A 23 26.71 -3.52 -0.31
N PRO A 24 27.06 -4.62 0.35
CA PRO A 24 26.30 -5.84 0.19
C PRO A 24 24.86 -5.45 0.45
N THR A 25 24.00 -5.59 -0.57
CA THR A 25 22.54 -5.61 -0.39
C THR A 25 22.35 -6.53 0.78
N SER A 26 21.96 -5.99 1.94
CA SER A 26 21.70 -6.78 3.13
C SER A 26 20.74 -7.85 2.65
N LYS A 27 21.20 -9.11 2.55
CA LYS A 27 20.31 -10.21 2.20
C LYS A 27 19.15 -10.05 3.18
N LEU A 28 17.94 -9.80 2.67
CA LEU A 28 16.76 -9.91 3.50
C LEU A 28 16.91 -11.24 4.23
N GLN A 29 16.83 -11.22 5.56
CA GLN A 29 16.89 -12.47 6.30
C GLN A 29 15.75 -13.32 5.73
N THR A 30 16.05 -14.57 5.42
CA THR A 30 15.12 -15.47 4.74
C THR A 30 14.01 -15.85 5.72
N GLY A 31 13.01 -14.99 5.84
CA GLY A 31 11.83 -15.21 6.66
C GLY A 31 11.54 -14.09 7.65
N GLY A 32 10.31 -14.11 8.17
CA GLY A 32 9.83 -13.22 9.21
C GLY A 32 9.26 -13.99 10.39
N ILE A 33 8.87 -13.28 11.44
CA ILE A 33 8.15 -13.83 12.59
C ILE A 33 7.13 -12.81 13.06
N ILE A 34 5.92 -13.27 13.36
CA ILE A 34 4.91 -12.45 14.03
C ILE A 34 5.32 -12.29 15.49
N VAL A 35 5.66 -11.08 15.90
CA VAL A 35 6.12 -10.78 17.27
C VAL A 35 5.02 -10.17 18.14
N LYS A 36 3.95 -9.69 17.51
CA LYS A 36 2.81 -9.09 18.20
C LYS A 36 1.56 -9.13 17.34
N GLU A 37 0.43 -9.35 17.99
CA GLU A 37 -0.90 -9.19 17.43
C GLU A 37 -1.77 -8.44 18.44
N GLY A 38 -2.80 -7.75 17.98
CA GLY A 38 -3.77 -7.11 18.86
C GLY A 38 -4.84 -6.33 18.11
N PHE A 39 -5.64 -5.59 18.89
CA PHE A 39 -6.65 -4.68 18.37
C PHE A 39 -6.26 -3.22 18.62
N ILE A 40 -6.69 -2.33 17.73
CA ILE A 40 -6.53 -0.87 17.83
C ILE A 40 -7.89 -0.21 17.72
N ASP A 41 -8.18 0.72 18.62
CA ASP A 41 -9.40 1.51 18.60
C ASP A 41 -9.29 2.61 17.54
N CYS A 42 -9.97 2.44 16.40
CA CYS A 42 -9.99 3.43 15.31
C CYS A 42 -10.84 4.65 15.66
N PHE A 43 -11.87 4.44 16.47
CA PHE A 43 -12.77 5.49 16.97
C PHE A 43 -13.41 5.07 18.30
N GLN A 44 -14.22 5.96 18.90
CA GLN A 44 -14.90 5.66 20.15
C GLN A 44 -15.85 4.46 20.06
N ALA A 45 -15.88 3.65 21.11
CA ALA A 45 -16.84 2.57 21.26
C ALA A 45 -18.29 3.09 21.19
N GLY A 46 -19.17 2.31 20.55
CA GLY A 46 -20.60 2.62 20.44
C GLY A 46 -20.97 3.68 19.41
N LEU A 47 -20.04 4.08 18.52
CA LEU A 47 -20.38 4.96 17.40
C LEU A 47 -21.39 4.29 16.46
N GLN A 48 -22.43 5.03 16.10
CA GLN A 48 -23.49 4.55 15.22
C GLN A 48 -23.75 5.51 14.06
N ALA A 49 -24.13 4.95 12.92
CA ALA A 49 -24.63 5.65 11.75
C ALA A 49 -26.00 5.06 11.36
N ALA A 50 -27.03 5.90 11.29
CA ALA A 50 -28.40 5.47 11.00
C ALA A 50 -28.89 4.29 11.89
N GLY A 51 -28.54 4.32 13.18
CA GLY A 51 -28.93 3.29 14.16
C GLY A 51 -28.20 1.95 14.04
N LYS A 52 -27.12 1.88 13.26
CA LYS A 52 -26.25 0.70 13.14
C LYS A 52 -24.85 1.03 13.62
N ASP A 53 -24.17 0.06 14.24
CA ASP A 53 -22.78 0.22 14.64
C ASP A 53 -21.88 0.51 13.44
N VAL A 54 -20.97 1.47 13.61
CA VAL A 54 -19.89 1.73 12.66
C VAL A 54 -18.78 0.73 12.94
N TRP A 55 -18.31 0.07 11.87
CA TRP A 55 -17.22 -0.89 11.94
C TRP A 55 -15.93 -0.28 11.41
N CYS A 56 -14.82 -0.57 12.09
CA CYS A 56 -13.49 -0.24 11.61
C CYS A 56 -13.02 -1.34 10.64
N GLU A 57 -13.43 -1.20 9.39
CA GLU A 57 -12.99 -1.97 8.22
C GLU A 57 -11.69 -1.31 7.71
N ALA A 58 -10.59 -1.55 8.43
CA ALA A 58 -9.30 -0.88 8.22
C ALA A 58 -8.66 -1.33 6.92
N SER A 59 -8.49 -0.39 5.99
CA SER A 59 -8.18 -0.73 4.61
C SER A 59 -6.85 -0.19 4.11
N ALA A 60 -6.31 0.86 4.71
CA ALA A 60 -4.98 1.38 4.34
C ALA A 60 -4.20 1.83 5.58
N VAL A 61 -2.87 1.68 5.60
CA VAL A 61 -1.99 2.16 6.67
C VAL A 61 -0.69 2.80 6.15
N LEU A 62 -0.28 3.90 6.77
CA LEU A 62 0.97 4.58 6.43
C LEU A 62 1.76 5.02 7.65
N ASN A 63 3.07 4.77 7.64
CA ASN A 63 4.03 5.39 8.55
C ASN A 63 4.81 6.51 7.85
N ASP A 64 4.50 7.77 8.16
CA ASP A 64 5.22 8.93 7.63
C ASP A 64 6.43 9.36 8.49
N GLY A 65 6.61 8.71 9.65
CA GLY A 65 7.73 8.90 10.58
C GLY A 65 7.38 9.81 11.76
N ASN A 66 6.35 10.63 11.63
CA ASN A 66 5.74 11.39 12.71
C ASN A 66 4.42 10.76 13.17
N TYR A 67 3.69 10.17 12.22
CA TYR A 67 2.38 9.57 12.44
C TYR A 67 2.27 8.18 11.80
N ILE A 68 1.49 7.32 12.45
CA ILE A 68 0.82 6.20 11.79
C ILE A 68 -0.57 6.69 11.41
N SER A 69 -0.89 6.59 10.13
CA SER A 69 -2.18 6.95 9.56
C SER A 69 -2.90 5.67 9.15
N MET A 70 -4.21 5.60 9.36
CA MET A 70 -5.02 4.47 8.90
C MET A 70 -6.29 4.99 8.24
N ALA A 71 -6.68 4.39 7.13
CA ALA A 71 -7.95 4.63 6.47
C ALA A 71 -8.96 3.51 6.76
N ASN A 72 -10.24 3.85 6.69
CA ASN A 72 -11.35 2.95 6.83
C ASN A 72 -12.11 2.87 5.51
N ASP A 73 -12.47 1.66 5.06
CA ASP A 73 -13.22 1.46 3.80
C ASP A 73 -14.60 2.13 3.87
N LYS A 74 -15.23 2.15 5.06
CA LYS A 74 -16.54 2.77 5.27
C LYS A 74 -16.47 4.22 5.71
N ASP A 75 -17.46 4.98 5.25
CA ASP A 75 -17.68 6.37 5.64
C ASP A 75 -17.92 6.52 7.14
N MET A 76 -17.29 7.53 7.73
CA MET A 76 -17.55 7.96 9.10
C MET A 76 -18.79 8.87 9.17
N PRO A 77 -19.64 8.75 10.22
CA PRO A 77 -20.74 9.67 10.42
C PRO A 77 -20.24 11.07 10.82
N GLY A 78 -21.05 12.09 10.53
CA GLY A 78 -20.78 13.45 10.99
C GLY A 78 -19.79 14.21 10.09
N THR A 79 -18.79 14.85 10.70
CA THR A 79 -17.82 15.72 10.00
C THR A 79 -16.50 15.05 9.68
N ASP A 80 -16.20 13.95 10.33
CA ASP A 80 -14.91 13.29 10.25
C ASP A 80 -14.79 12.50 8.95
N ALA A 81 -13.60 12.49 8.38
CA ALA A 81 -13.25 11.60 7.30
C ALA A 81 -12.87 10.22 7.84
N SER A 82 -12.87 9.23 6.96
CA SER A 82 -12.47 7.85 7.24
C SER A 82 -10.95 7.67 7.31
N ILE A 83 -10.23 8.63 7.90
CA ILE A 83 -8.77 8.61 8.05
C ILE A 83 -8.39 9.09 9.46
N PHE A 84 -7.54 8.31 10.12
CA PHE A 84 -7.18 8.45 11.52
C PHE A 84 -5.67 8.54 11.67
N TYR A 85 -5.19 9.41 12.55
CA TYR A 85 -3.75 9.63 12.77
C TYR A 85 -3.38 9.42 14.24
N TRP A 86 -2.37 8.60 14.49
CA TRP A 86 -1.72 8.46 15.79
C TRP A 86 -0.29 8.99 15.72
N ALA A 87 0.14 9.73 16.74
CA ALA A 87 1.55 10.06 16.87
C ALA A 87 2.37 8.76 16.92
N TYR A 88 3.37 8.68 16.05
CA TYR A 88 4.23 7.51 15.97
C TYR A 88 5.27 7.54 17.09
N ALA A 89 5.38 6.41 17.78
CA ALA A 89 6.46 6.13 18.71
C ALA A 89 6.88 4.68 18.50
N GLU A 90 8.20 4.42 18.37
CA GLU A 90 8.71 3.07 18.11
C GLU A 90 8.26 2.05 19.18
N THR A 91 8.02 2.54 20.40
CA THR A 91 7.36 1.80 21.48
C THR A 91 5.99 2.41 21.77
N GLY A 92 4.94 1.57 21.76
CA GLY A 92 3.62 2.00 22.24
C GLY A 92 2.82 2.89 21.27
N VAL A 93 2.93 2.64 19.97
CA VAL A 93 1.94 3.14 18.99
C VAL A 93 0.54 2.75 19.49
N PHE A 94 -0.44 3.67 19.45
CA PHE A 94 -1.85 3.47 19.86
C PHE A 94 -2.18 3.57 21.36
N GLY A 95 -1.30 4.10 22.21
CA GLY A 95 -1.65 4.41 23.61
C GLY A 95 -2.58 5.62 23.80
N SER A 96 -2.86 6.38 22.73
CA SER A 96 -3.69 7.59 22.73
C SER A 96 -4.78 7.51 21.66
N LYS A 97 -5.81 8.37 21.80
CA LYS A 97 -6.88 8.48 20.80
C LYS A 97 -6.32 9.05 19.48
N PRO A 98 -6.83 8.61 18.31
CA PRO A 98 -6.43 9.20 17.04
C PRO A 98 -6.89 10.65 16.91
N THR A 99 -6.19 11.38 16.05
CA THR A 99 -6.66 12.62 15.46
C THR A 99 -7.46 12.30 14.20
N TYR A 100 -8.67 12.86 14.12
CA TYR A 100 -9.54 12.75 12.94
C TYR A 100 -9.33 13.96 12.03
N VAL A 101 -9.31 13.70 10.73
CA VAL A 101 -9.22 14.75 9.71
C VAL A 101 -10.61 15.04 9.15
N THR A 102 -10.85 16.27 8.70
CA THR A 102 -12.20 16.76 8.31
C THR A 102 -12.23 17.38 6.92
N GLN A 103 -11.11 17.36 6.18
CA GLN A 103 -11.04 17.96 4.86
C GLN A 103 -12.01 17.30 3.91
N ASN A 104 -12.71 18.13 3.13
CA ASN A 104 -13.82 17.69 2.32
C ASN A 104 -13.45 16.61 1.30
N LEU A 105 -12.26 16.66 0.71
CA LEU A 105 -11.85 15.65 -0.26
C LEU A 105 -11.62 14.28 0.41
N PHE A 106 -11.02 14.25 1.60
CA PHE A 106 -10.92 13.02 2.39
C PHE A 106 -12.28 12.50 2.86
N LYS A 107 -13.22 13.41 3.13
CA LYS A 107 -14.57 13.03 3.53
C LYS A 107 -15.43 12.48 2.39
N THR A 108 -15.18 12.96 1.16
CA THR A 108 -16.06 12.67 0.02
C THR A 108 -15.53 11.63 -0.94
N ALA A 109 -14.24 11.30 -0.92
CA ALA A 109 -13.74 10.07 -1.53
C ALA A 109 -14.14 8.86 -0.68
N GLN A 110 -14.41 7.72 -1.33
CA GLN A 110 -14.97 6.53 -0.70
C GLN A 110 -14.18 5.28 -1.11
N LYS A 111 -14.19 4.26 -0.23
CA LYS A 111 -13.45 3.01 -0.39
C LYS A 111 -11.96 3.21 -0.56
N TYR A 112 -11.31 3.70 0.48
CA TYR A 112 -9.85 3.75 0.54
C TYR A 112 -9.29 2.33 0.60
N GLU A 113 -8.20 2.06 -0.10
CA GLU A 113 -7.68 0.68 -0.21
C GLU A 113 -6.16 0.57 0.03
N ASP A 114 -5.36 1.63 -0.20
CA ASP A 114 -3.91 1.56 0.05
C ASP A 114 -3.27 2.97 0.15
N PHE A 115 -2.23 3.13 0.97
CA PHE A 115 -1.40 4.33 1.02
C PHE A 115 -0.06 4.09 0.32
N ALA A 116 0.57 5.17 -0.17
CA ALA A 116 1.99 5.13 -0.49
C ALA A 116 2.71 6.38 -0.01
N LEU A 117 4.03 6.25 0.17
CA LEU A 117 4.91 7.36 0.50
C LEU A 117 6.07 7.42 -0.48
N THR A 118 6.41 8.63 -0.94
CA THR A 118 7.59 8.79 -1.79
C THR A 118 8.87 8.35 -1.05
N PRO A 119 9.90 7.87 -1.76
CA PRO A 119 11.14 7.43 -1.13
C PRO A 119 11.83 8.50 -0.26
N ASP A 120 11.66 9.78 -0.60
CA ASP A 120 12.17 10.91 0.18
C ASP A 120 11.25 11.34 1.33
N ARG A 121 10.13 10.64 1.52
CA ARG A 121 9.12 10.81 2.57
C ARG A 121 8.41 12.16 2.57
N LYS A 122 8.39 12.86 1.44
CA LYS A 122 7.81 14.21 1.33
C LYS A 122 6.41 14.26 0.80
N VAL A 123 5.92 13.21 0.14
CA VAL A 123 4.55 13.17 -0.38
C VAL A 123 3.93 11.82 -0.03
N ALA A 124 2.75 11.89 0.58
CA ALA A 124 1.90 10.75 0.81
C ALA A 124 0.80 10.70 -0.25
N PHE A 125 0.35 9.48 -0.51
CA PHE A 125 -0.72 9.16 -1.44
C PHE A 125 -1.75 8.27 -0.75
N LEU A 126 -3.00 8.36 -1.17
CA LEU A 126 -4.07 7.45 -0.76
C LEU A 126 -4.95 7.15 -1.96
N THR A 127 -5.07 5.86 -2.31
CA THR A 127 -5.92 5.41 -3.40
C THR A 127 -7.26 4.90 -2.90
N THR A 128 -8.28 5.05 -3.74
CA THR A 128 -9.52 4.28 -3.62
C THR A 128 -9.49 3.03 -4.49
N ALA A 129 -10.56 2.24 -4.44
CA ALA A 129 -10.75 1.01 -5.19
C ALA A 129 -10.81 1.15 -6.73
N PHE A 130 -11.24 2.30 -7.25
CA PHE A 130 -11.51 2.51 -8.69
C PHE A 130 -12.56 1.55 -9.30
N ASP A 131 -13.43 0.97 -8.46
CA ASP A 131 -14.26 -0.19 -8.79
C ASP A 131 -15.73 0.15 -9.19
N ARG A 132 -16.16 1.40 -9.04
CA ARG A 132 -17.55 1.81 -9.32
C ARG A 132 -17.64 2.92 -10.35
N VAL A 133 -18.48 2.73 -11.36
CA VAL A 133 -18.87 3.78 -12.32
C VAL A 133 -20.36 3.69 -12.60
N LYS A 134 -21.01 4.84 -12.70
CA LYS A 134 -22.40 4.95 -13.12
C LYS A 134 -22.45 5.65 -14.48
N GLU A 135 -22.80 4.90 -15.53
CA GLU A 135 -22.86 5.45 -16.88
C GLU A 135 -23.77 6.69 -16.95
N GLY A 136 -23.29 7.75 -17.58
CA GLY A 136 -24.03 9.01 -17.72
C GLY A 136 -24.20 9.83 -16.42
N SER A 137 -23.52 9.47 -15.33
CA SER A 137 -23.63 10.17 -14.03
C SER A 137 -22.28 10.27 -13.32
N THR A 138 -22.09 11.34 -12.54
CA THR A 138 -20.90 11.54 -11.69
C THR A 138 -21.13 11.06 -10.24
N GLU A 139 -22.25 10.39 -9.97
CA GLU A 139 -22.66 9.97 -8.62
C GLU A 139 -21.63 9.06 -7.95
N TRP A 140 -20.89 8.27 -8.72
CA TRP A 140 -19.90 7.31 -8.22
C TRP A 140 -18.45 7.72 -8.50
N ASP A 141 -18.20 8.96 -8.93
CA ASP A 141 -16.83 9.43 -9.19
C ASP A 141 -15.96 9.40 -7.92
N SER A 142 -16.56 9.53 -6.73
CA SER A 142 -15.87 9.45 -5.44
C SER A 142 -15.20 8.12 -5.13
N TYR A 143 -15.61 7.04 -5.79
CA TYR A 143 -14.97 5.72 -5.67
C TYR A 143 -13.69 5.61 -6.53
N ASN A 144 -13.35 6.65 -7.29
CA ASN A 144 -12.24 6.66 -8.25
C ASN A 144 -11.33 7.87 -7.97
N ALA A 145 -10.55 7.81 -6.90
CA ALA A 145 -9.67 8.88 -6.50
C ALA A 145 -8.27 8.36 -6.18
N LEU A 146 -7.26 9.06 -6.69
CA LEU A 146 -5.92 9.02 -6.15
C LEU A 146 -5.64 10.37 -5.52
N LEU A 147 -5.52 10.39 -4.19
CA LEU A 147 -5.26 11.59 -3.42
C LEU A 147 -3.77 11.71 -3.10
N TYR A 148 -3.27 12.93 -2.96
CA TYR A 148 -1.89 13.19 -2.52
C TYR A 148 -1.76 14.50 -1.74
N TRP A 149 -0.79 14.57 -0.84
CA TRP A 149 -0.46 15.78 -0.06
C TRP A 149 1.00 15.77 0.39
N PRO A 150 1.60 16.96 0.62
CA PRO A 150 2.93 17.04 1.21
C PRO A 150 2.92 16.54 2.65
N VAL A 151 3.97 15.82 3.03
CA VAL A 151 4.29 15.42 4.40
C VAL A 151 5.34 16.39 4.93
N ASN A 152 4.95 17.23 5.90
CA ASN A 152 5.81 18.28 6.44
C ASN A 152 5.92 18.24 7.98
N GLY A 153 5.31 17.25 8.64
CA GLY A 153 5.31 17.12 10.10
C GLY A 153 4.34 18.06 10.82
N ASP A 154 3.51 18.82 10.08
CA ASP A 154 2.45 19.62 10.68
C ASP A 154 1.30 18.73 11.20
N SER A 155 0.41 19.33 12.00
CA SER A 155 -0.78 18.65 12.50
C SER A 155 -1.61 18.05 11.35
N PRO A 156 -2.12 16.80 11.47
CA PRO A 156 -2.97 16.17 10.44
C PRO A 156 -4.18 17.02 10.03
N GLN A 157 -4.69 17.86 10.94
CA GLN A 157 -5.82 18.76 10.67
C GLN A 157 -5.49 19.90 9.69
N THR A 158 -4.22 20.12 9.36
CA THR A 158 -3.79 21.16 8.41
C THR A 158 -3.60 20.64 7.00
N ILE A 159 -3.60 19.30 6.81
CA ILE A 159 -3.42 18.65 5.52
C ILE A 159 -4.43 19.20 4.51
N GLN A 160 -3.99 19.46 3.28
CA GLN A 160 -4.85 19.85 2.16
C GLN A 160 -4.65 18.84 1.03
N PRO A 161 -5.44 17.75 0.99
CA PRO A 161 -5.29 16.75 -0.06
C PRO A 161 -5.71 17.30 -1.41
N LYS A 162 -5.00 16.86 -2.45
CA LYS A 162 -5.34 17.09 -3.86
C LYS A 162 -5.65 15.76 -4.52
N ALA A 163 -6.54 15.76 -5.51
CA ALA A 163 -6.78 14.59 -6.35
C ALA A 163 -5.90 14.67 -7.60
N VAL A 164 -5.42 13.51 -8.08
CA VAL A 164 -4.75 13.41 -9.38
C VAL A 164 -5.79 13.53 -10.48
N HIS A 165 -5.56 14.46 -11.40
CA HIS A 165 -6.42 14.71 -12.56
C HIS A 165 -5.65 14.50 -13.86
N LEU A 166 -6.30 13.90 -14.85
CA LEU A 166 -5.77 13.82 -16.22
C LEU A 166 -6.52 14.74 -17.19
N ALA A 167 -7.67 15.27 -16.78
CA ALA A 167 -8.43 16.24 -17.55
C ALA A 167 -8.81 17.46 -16.68
N THR A 168 -8.95 18.62 -17.33
CA THR A 168 -9.38 19.84 -16.66
C THR A 168 -10.83 19.72 -16.18
N GLY A 169 -11.10 20.17 -14.96
CA GLY A 169 -12.44 20.19 -14.38
C GLY A 169 -12.85 18.88 -13.68
N GLU A 170 -11.97 17.90 -13.64
CA GLU A 170 -12.18 16.69 -12.84
C GLU A 170 -12.23 17.03 -11.35
N LYS A 171 -13.20 16.45 -10.63
CA LYS A 171 -13.26 16.54 -9.17
C LYS A 171 -12.45 15.41 -8.53
N PHE A 172 -12.64 14.18 -9.03
CA PHE A 172 -11.92 12.97 -8.64
C PHE A 172 -11.05 12.49 -9.82
N SER A 173 -10.55 11.25 -9.80
CA SER A 173 -9.55 10.75 -10.74
C SER A 173 -10.14 9.93 -11.89
N MET A 174 -11.23 10.41 -12.51
CA MET A 174 -11.95 9.66 -13.56
C MET A 174 -11.13 9.43 -14.84
N GLY A 175 -10.34 10.42 -15.26
CA GLY A 175 -9.43 10.28 -16.40
C GLY A 175 -8.35 9.25 -16.12
N LEU A 176 -7.82 9.22 -14.89
CA LEU A 176 -6.90 8.19 -14.44
C LEU A 176 -7.55 6.81 -14.46
N ARG A 177 -8.77 6.66 -13.94
CA ARG A 177 -9.54 5.41 -14.03
C ARG A 177 -9.67 4.93 -15.47
N ASN A 178 -10.04 5.82 -16.39
CA ASN A 178 -10.20 5.48 -17.80
C ASN A 178 -8.88 5.05 -18.45
N ALA A 179 -7.77 5.66 -18.06
CA ALA A 179 -6.44 5.25 -18.53
C ALA A 179 -6.03 3.87 -17.96
N LEU A 180 -6.29 3.60 -16.68
CA LEU A 180 -6.07 2.29 -16.06
C LEU A 180 -6.93 1.21 -16.74
N SER A 181 -8.21 1.48 -16.98
CA SER A 181 -9.13 0.58 -17.71
C SER A 181 -8.57 0.21 -19.09
N LYS A 182 -8.08 1.19 -19.86
CA LYS A 182 -7.47 0.97 -21.18
C LYS A 182 -6.18 0.16 -21.11
N ALA A 183 -5.36 0.37 -20.07
CA ALA A 183 -4.15 -0.40 -19.84
C ALA A 183 -4.45 -1.88 -19.52
N LEU A 184 -5.62 -2.15 -18.93
CA LEU A 184 -6.13 -3.48 -18.60
C LEU A 184 -6.92 -4.17 -19.71
N ARG A 185 -6.94 -3.62 -20.93
CA ARG A 185 -7.63 -4.24 -22.07
C ARG A 185 -7.24 -5.72 -22.24
N SER A 186 -8.19 -6.52 -22.67
CA SER A 186 -8.02 -7.95 -22.92
C SER A 186 -8.64 -8.32 -24.26
N THR A 187 -8.55 -9.59 -24.67
CA THR A 187 -9.26 -10.08 -25.86
C THR A 187 -10.77 -9.99 -25.71
N GLU A 188 -11.28 -10.12 -24.48
CA GLU A 188 -12.71 -9.99 -24.17
C GLU A 188 -13.17 -8.53 -24.09
N PHE A 189 -12.28 -7.65 -23.62
CA PHE A 189 -12.54 -6.22 -23.43
C PHE A 189 -11.51 -5.37 -24.18
N PRO A 190 -11.58 -5.27 -25.51
CA PRO A 190 -10.55 -4.61 -26.33
C PRO A 190 -10.47 -3.09 -26.09
N ASP A 191 -11.59 -2.46 -25.70
CA ASP A 191 -11.68 -1.01 -25.48
C ASP A 191 -11.29 -0.57 -24.06
N GLY A 192 -11.04 -1.54 -23.17
CA GLY A 192 -10.68 -1.32 -21.78
C GLY A 192 -11.50 -2.19 -20.83
N MET A 193 -10.91 -2.54 -19.69
CA MET A 193 -11.54 -3.38 -18.68
C MET A 193 -12.73 -2.66 -18.02
N PRO A 194 -13.96 -3.19 -18.10
CA PRO A 194 -15.14 -2.54 -17.54
C PRO A 194 -15.09 -2.43 -16.01
N TYR A 195 -14.67 -3.50 -15.35
CA TYR A 195 -14.54 -3.59 -13.90
C TYR A 195 -13.13 -4.02 -13.53
N PHE A 196 -12.51 -3.27 -12.63
CA PHE A 196 -11.28 -3.66 -11.96
C PHE A 196 -11.27 -3.06 -10.56
N LYS A 197 -10.51 -3.66 -9.66
CA LYS A 197 -10.32 -3.15 -8.31
C LYS A 197 -8.83 -2.98 -8.02
N VAL A 198 -8.46 -1.78 -7.58
CA VAL A 198 -7.15 -1.46 -7.02
C VAL A 198 -7.19 -1.71 -5.52
N GLU A 199 -6.39 -2.65 -5.04
CA GLU A 199 -6.13 -2.87 -3.59
C GLU A 199 -4.62 -2.91 -3.35
N GLY A 200 -3.81 -2.32 -4.22
CA GLY A 200 -2.38 -2.19 -4.01
C GLY A 200 -1.89 -0.87 -4.55
N PHE A 201 -1.03 -0.17 -3.82
CA PHE A 201 -0.49 1.09 -4.28
C PHE A 201 0.89 1.40 -3.74
N ALA A 202 1.86 1.56 -4.65
CA ALA A 202 3.21 2.01 -4.27
C ALA A 202 3.64 3.22 -5.09
N ALA A 203 4.53 4.01 -4.49
CA ALA A 203 5.20 5.14 -5.15
C ALA A 203 6.72 5.02 -5.06
N THR A 204 7.39 5.22 -6.18
CA THR A 204 8.85 5.49 -6.24
C THR A 204 9.06 6.97 -6.56
N ASN A 205 10.30 7.39 -6.84
CA ASN A 205 10.61 8.79 -7.17
C ASN A 205 9.92 9.30 -8.44
N ASN A 206 9.56 8.41 -9.37
CA ASN A 206 9.06 8.79 -10.68
C ASN A 206 8.04 7.82 -11.28
N LYS A 207 7.61 6.79 -10.54
CA LYS A 207 6.56 5.87 -10.94
C LYS A 207 5.56 5.60 -9.83
N LEU A 208 4.31 5.49 -10.21
CA LEU A 208 3.24 4.91 -9.40
C LEU A 208 2.99 3.48 -9.86
N PHE A 209 2.65 2.61 -8.91
CA PHE A 209 2.35 1.20 -9.13
C PHE A 209 0.95 0.94 -8.58
N PHE A 210 0.07 0.39 -9.42
CA PHE A 210 -1.30 0.03 -9.04
C PHE A 210 -1.43 -1.49 -9.03
N GLY A 211 -1.64 -2.06 -7.85
CA GLY A 211 -1.96 -3.46 -7.64
C GLY A 211 -3.43 -3.74 -7.92
N ILE A 212 -3.69 -4.59 -8.90
CA ILE A 212 -5.03 -4.97 -9.35
C ILE A 212 -5.36 -6.32 -8.72
N ARG A 213 -6.39 -6.32 -7.87
CA ARG A 213 -6.92 -7.52 -7.20
C ARG A 213 -7.99 -8.23 -8.02
N GLU A 214 -8.81 -7.46 -8.72
CA GLU A 214 -9.97 -7.99 -9.45
C GLU A 214 -10.00 -7.37 -10.85
N GLU A 215 -10.36 -8.16 -11.85
CA GLU A 215 -10.68 -7.66 -13.19
C GLU A 215 -11.80 -8.49 -13.83
N GLY A 216 -12.73 -7.84 -14.54
CA GLY A 216 -13.81 -8.52 -15.22
C GLY A 216 -14.89 -7.60 -15.75
N LYS A 217 -16.10 -8.13 -15.86
CA LYS A 217 -17.25 -7.44 -16.45
C LYS A 217 -17.94 -6.51 -15.46
N LYS A 218 -18.04 -6.92 -14.19
CA LYS A 218 -18.75 -6.22 -13.11
C LYS A 218 -18.34 -6.78 -11.74
N TYR A 219 -18.81 -6.14 -10.67
CA TYR A 219 -18.43 -6.44 -9.28
C TYR A 219 -18.76 -7.86 -8.78
N ASP A 220 -19.59 -8.62 -9.49
CA ASP A 220 -19.96 -10.00 -9.17
C ASP A 220 -19.59 -10.98 -10.30
N ASP A 221 -18.85 -10.51 -11.31
CA ASP A 221 -18.38 -11.28 -12.48
C ASP A 221 -16.96 -10.84 -12.83
N PHE A 222 -16.01 -11.30 -12.00
CA PHE A 222 -14.60 -10.96 -12.06
C PHE A 222 -13.70 -12.16 -11.79
N LYS A 223 -12.41 -11.97 -12.06
CA LYS A 223 -11.34 -12.90 -11.69
C LYS A 223 -10.40 -12.23 -10.70
N TYR A 224 -10.00 -12.97 -9.68
CA TYR A 224 -8.92 -12.58 -8.77
C TYR A 224 -7.58 -12.51 -9.49
N LYS A 225 -6.75 -11.55 -9.09
CA LYS A 225 -5.50 -11.16 -9.74
C LYS A 225 -4.43 -10.80 -8.72
N ALA A 226 -3.19 -11.02 -9.12
CA ALA A 226 -2.02 -10.36 -8.56
C ALA A 226 -1.28 -9.65 -9.70
N LYS A 227 -1.89 -8.58 -10.21
CA LYS A 227 -1.41 -7.82 -11.36
C LYS A 227 -0.93 -6.45 -10.92
N VAL A 228 0.11 -5.93 -11.55
CA VAL A 228 0.67 -4.60 -11.25
C VAL A 228 0.73 -3.78 -12.53
N LEU A 229 0.08 -2.62 -12.53
CA LEU A 229 0.22 -1.60 -13.55
C LEU A 229 1.21 -0.53 -13.09
N THR A 230 1.87 0.14 -14.04
CA THR A 230 2.74 1.29 -13.74
C THR A 230 2.47 2.46 -14.65
N ILE A 231 2.79 3.63 -14.13
CA ILE A 231 2.77 4.90 -14.86
C ILE A 231 3.87 5.79 -14.31
N SER A 232 4.55 6.53 -15.18
CA SER A 232 5.47 7.59 -14.76
C SER A 232 4.73 8.79 -14.17
N TYR A 233 5.36 9.52 -13.25
CA TYR A 233 4.83 10.80 -12.77
C TYR A 233 5.97 11.76 -12.44
N ARG A 234 5.63 13.04 -12.34
CA ARG A 234 6.51 14.08 -11.81
C ARG A 234 5.68 15.13 -11.07
N PHE A 235 6.35 15.98 -10.30
CA PHE A 235 5.75 17.20 -9.79
C PHE A 235 6.12 18.39 -10.66
N GLU A 236 5.11 19.16 -11.08
CA GLU A 236 5.28 20.50 -11.62
C GLU A 236 4.76 21.49 -10.57
N LYS A 237 5.70 22.20 -9.92
CA LYS A 237 5.42 22.97 -8.70
C LYS A 237 4.82 22.04 -7.63
N ASP A 238 3.56 22.28 -7.25
CA ASP A 238 2.81 21.57 -6.22
C ASP A 238 1.74 20.64 -6.80
N SER A 239 1.76 20.42 -8.12
CA SER A 239 0.81 19.55 -8.82
C SER A 239 1.49 18.29 -9.35
N LEU A 240 0.88 17.14 -9.07
CA LEU A 240 1.30 15.88 -9.69
C LEU A 240 0.85 15.87 -11.14
N VAL A 241 1.78 15.58 -12.04
CA VAL A 241 1.49 15.35 -13.45
C VAL A 241 1.84 13.91 -13.80
N ALA A 242 0.80 13.13 -14.05
CA ALA A 242 0.92 11.74 -14.48
C ALA A 242 1.38 11.68 -15.95
N GLY A 243 2.18 10.68 -16.29
CA GLY A 243 2.57 10.36 -17.65
C GLY A 243 1.44 9.72 -18.45
N THR A 244 1.74 9.35 -19.69
CA THR A 244 0.81 8.64 -20.59
C THR A 244 1.25 7.20 -20.83
N ASP A 245 2.30 6.74 -20.16
CA ASP A 245 2.99 5.46 -20.35
C ASP A 245 2.42 4.34 -19.46
N PHE A 246 1.09 4.24 -19.40
CA PHE A 246 0.42 3.18 -18.65
C PHE A 246 0.76 1.81 -19.23
N GLN A 247 1.25 0.91 -18.38
CA GLN A 247 1.66 -0.44 -18.80
C GLN A 247 1.43 -1.46 -17.70
N THR A 248 1.09 -2.69 -18.10
CA THR A 248 1.14 -3.86 -17.22
C THR A 248 2.60 -4.26 -16.99
N LEU A 249 3.06 -4.13 -15.74
CA LEU A 249 4.39 -4.55 -15.31
C LEU A 249 4.45 -6.05 -15.05
N ALA A 250 3.41 -6.58 -14.40
CA ALA A 250 3.33 -7.97 -13.97
C ALA A 250 1.86 -8.45 -13.96
N ASP A 251 1.62 -9.71 -14.31
CA ASP A 251 0.36 -10.43 -14.10
C ASP A 251 0.73 -11.82 -13.56
N ILE A 252 0.74 -11.95 -12.24
CA ILE A 252 1.34 -13.09 -11.54
C ILE A 252 0.24 -14.07 -11.16
N ASP A 253 0.36 -15.30 -11.64
CA ASP A 253 -0.51 -16.40 -11.22
C ASP A 253 0.03 -17.04 -9.94
N ILE A 254 -0.47 -16.59 -8.79
CA ILE A 254 -0.10 -17.10 -7.46
C ILE A 254 -0.33 -18.60 -7.35
N ALA A 255 -1.39 -19.12 -7.96
CA ALA A 255 -1.75 -20.53 -7.89
C ALA A 255 -0.75 -21.43 -8.65
N THR A 256 -0.08 -20.89 -9.67
CA THR A 256 1.01 -21.56 -10.37
C THR A 256 2.35 -21.34 -9.65
N LEU A 257 2.59 -20.15 -9.11
CA LEU A 257 3.83 -19.79 -8.42
C LEU A 257 4.01 -20.59 -7.12
N GLU A 258 2.95 -20.73 -6.32
CA GLU A 258 2.93 -21.45 -5.05
C GLU A 258 1.69 -22.37 -4.94
N PRO A 259 1.69 -23.54 -5.61
CA PRO A 259 0.53 -24.42 -5.69
C PRO A 259 0.04 -24.99 -4.36
N SER A 260 0.88 -24.91 -3.31
CA SER A 260 0.58 -25.38 -1.96
C SER A 260 -0.32 -24.44 -1.16
N LEU A 261 -0.46 -23.18 -1.59
CA LEU A 261 -1.27 -22.18 -0.93
C LEU A 261 -2.76 -22.33 -1.28
N PRO A 262 -3.68 -21.87 -0.40
CA PRO A 262 -5.11 -21.91 -0.68
C PRO A 262 -5.46 -21.04 -1.90
N LYS A 263 -6.66 -21.29 -2.47
CA LYS A 263 -7.17 -20.58 -3.64
C LYS A 263 -8.61 -20.11 -3.39
N PRO A 264 -9.01 -18.93 -3.89
CA PRO A 264 -8.17 -17.96 -4.61
C PRO A 264 -7.35 -17.08 -3.66
N LEU A 265 -6.09 -16.79 -4.01
CA LEU A 265 -5.30 -15.72 -3.39
C LEU A 265 -5.16 -14.57 -4.39
N ALA A 266 -5.43 -13.36 -3.93
CA ALA A 266 -5.38 -12.15 -4.74
C ALA A 266 -4.57 -11.07 -4.02
N LEU A 267 -4.04 -10.10 -4.77
CA LEU A 267 -3.29 -8.98 -4.20
C LEU A 267 -4.20 -8.18 -3.26
N SER A 268 -3.67 -7.78 -2.10
CA SER A 268 -4.36 -6.90 -1.15
C SER A 268 -3.52 -5.72 -0.66
N CYS A 269 -2.22 -5.68 -0.97
CA CYS A 269 -1.37 -4.51 -0.77
C CYS A 269 -0.11 -4.59 -1.62
N LEU A 270 0.43 -3.42 -1.97
CA LEU A 270 1.74 -3.28 -2.60
C LEU A 270 2.49 -2.08 -1.99
N GLU A 271 3.47 -2.32 -1.12
CA GLU A 271 4.20 -1.25 -0.42
C GLU A 271 5.68 -1.20 -0.84
N PHE A 272 6.22 -0.02 -1.14
CA PHE A 272 7.62 0.13 -1.57
C PHE A 272 8.55 0.48 -0.41
N ASP A 273 9.42 -0.46 -0.04
CA ASP A 273 10.49 -0.23 0.94
C ASP A 273 11.72 0.37 0.23
N ALA A 274 11.78 1.70 0.21
CA ALA A 274 12.89 2.44 -0.40
C ALA A 274 14.27 2.14 0.22
N LYS A 275 14.33 1.76 1.50
CA LYS A 275 15.61 1.45 2.18
C LYS A 275 16.20 0.15 1.63
N ARG A 276 15.34 -0.80 1.25
CA ARG A 276 15.73 -2.11 0.71
C ARG A 276 15.62 -2.21 -0.80
N ASN A 277 14.94 -1.26 -1.43
CA ASN A 277 14.63 -1.25 -2.84
C ASN A 277 13.86 -2.51 -3.27
N ILE A 278 12.81 -2.84 -2.49
CA ILE A 278 11.89 -3.95 -2.75
C ILE A 278 10.45 -3.46 -2.60
N PHE A 279 9.53 -4.25 -3.12
CA PHE A 279 8.11 -4.19 -2.81
C PHE A 279 7.80 -5.29 -1.79
N TRP A 280 7.11 -4.91 -0.73
CA TRP A 280 6.32 -5.83 0.06
C TRP A 280 4.98 -6.03 -0.63
N VAL A 281 4.50 -7.27 -0.67
CA VAL A 281 3.21 -7.60 -1.28
C VAL A 281 2.44 -8.43 -0.29
N LEU A 282 1.16 -8.11 -0.10
CA LEU A 282 0.21 -8.99 0.55
C LEU A 282 -0.67 -9.65 -0.50
N THR A 283 -0.93 -10.94 -0.29
CA THR A 283 -2.06 -11.60 -0.94
C THR A 283 -3.01 -12.12 0.11
N SER A 284 -4.30 -11.86 -0.05
CA SER A 284 -5.35 -12.32 0.84
C SER A 284 -6.38 -13.17 0.09
N MET A 285 -7.08 -14.02 0.84
CA MET A 285 -8.24 -14.78 0.40
C MET A 285 -9.42 -14.40 1.28
N GLU A 286 -10.53 -14.07 0.63
CA GLU A 286 -11.85 -14.01 1.23
C GLU A 286 -12.62 -15.26 0.83
N SER A 287 -13.21 -15.95 1.80
CA SER A 287 -14.04 -17.11 1.54
C SER A 287 -15.21 -17.16 2.51
N GLU A 288 -16.40 -17.43 1.99
CA GLU A 288 -17.58 -17.68 2.83
C GLU A 288 -17.49 -19.03 3.57
N THR A 289 -16.62 -19.94 3.11
CA THR A 289 -16.55 -21.33 3.60
C THR A 289 -15.23 -21.68 4.29
N GLN A 290 -14.18 -20.90 4.06
CA GLN A 290 -12.87 -21.06 4.66
C GLN A 290 -12.53 -19.83 5.49
N LEU A 291 -11.74 -20.01 6.55
CA LEU A 291 -11.22 -18.87 7.29
C LEU A 291 -10.35 -18.00 6.38
N ASN A 292 -10.49 -16.69 6.52
CA ASN A 292 -9.63 -15.73 5.84
C ASN A 292 -8.16 -16.07 6.09
N SER A 293 -7.34 -15.83 5.07
CA SER A 293 -5.90 -16.01 5.17
C SER A 293 -5.18 -15.02 4.30
N ALA A 294 -4.03 -14.57 4.76
CA ALA A 294 -3.12 -13.76 3.96
C ALA A 294 -1.68 -14.23 4.10
N TYR A 295 -0.87 -13.86 3.12
CA TYR A 295 0.53 -14.25 3.01
C TYR A 295 1.38 -13.04 2.63
N LEU A 296 2.56 -12.96 3.25
CA LEU A 296 3.53 -11.91 2.98
C LEU A 296 4.56 -12.35 1.93
N TRP A 297 4.82 -11.48 0.98
CA TRP A 297 5.80 -11.68 -0.08
C TRP A 297 6.69 -10.46 -0.20
N TRP A 298 7.81 -10.63 -0.89
CA TRP A 298 8.60 -9.51 -1.38
C TRP A 298 9.04 -9.73 -2.83
N ALA A 299 9.34 -8.64 -3.53
CA ALA A 299 9.89 -8.67 -4.87
C ALA A 299 10.70 -7.41 -5.17
N THR A 300 11.75 -7.51 -5.98
CA THR A 300 12.31 -6.31 -6.64
C THR A 300 11.44 -5.89 -7.83
N GLU A 301 11.62 -4.67 -8.37
CA GLU A 301 10.96 -4.29 -9.63
C GLU A 301 11.32 -5.27 -10.77
N ALA A 302 12.55 -5.81 -10.76
CA ALA A 302 12.99 -6.80 -11.74
C ALA A 302 12.28 -8.15 -11.55
N ASP A 303 12.06 -8.58 -10.31
CA ASP A 303 11.27 -9.79 -10.01
C ASP A 303 9.84 -9.63 -10.53
N LEU A 304 9.17 -8.52 -10.22
CA LEU A 304 7.81 -8.23 -10.71
C LEU A 304 7.74 -8.27 -12.24
N LYS A 305 8.66 -7.61 -12.95
CA LYS A 305 8.76 -7.67 -14.43
C LYS A 305 8.93 -9.08 -14.96
N SER A 306 9.59 -9.95 -14.19
CA SER A 306 9.81 -11.35 -14.55
C SER A 306 8.71 -12.30 -14.05
N GLY A 307 7.62 -11.77 -13.47
CA GLY A 307 6.51 -12.56 -12.93
C GLY A 307 6.85 -13.33 -11.67
N LYS A 308 7.77 -12.82 -10.83
CA LYS A 308 8.23 -13.49 -9.61
C LYS A 308 7.81 -12.72 -8.35
N LEU A 309 7.47 -13.49 -7.32
CA LEU A 309 7.36 -13.05 -5.94
C LEU A 309 8.11 -14.06 -5.06
N HIS A 310 8.65 -13.57 -3.94
CA HIS A 310 9.37 -14.40 -2.98
C HIS A 310 8.56 -14.48 -1.69
N LEU A 311 8.04 -15.68 -1.41
CA LEU A 311 7.22 -15.92 -0.23
C LEU A 311 8.06 -15.78 1.05
N VAL A 312 7.57 -14.97 2.00
CA VAL A 312 8.18 -14.89 3.33
C VAL A 312 7.80 -16.14 4.11
N LYS A 313 8.82 -16.79 4.68
CA LYS A 313 8.65 -17.96 5.54
C LYS A 313 8.70 -17.55 7.00
N ASP A 314 7.90 -18.18 7.83
CA ASP A 314 8.02 -18.09 9.28
C ASP A 314 9.37 -18.67 9.73
N ARG A 315 10.15 -17.90 10.49
CA ARG A 315 11.51 -18.27 10.91
C ARG A 315 11.54 -19.48 11.84
N ALA A 316 10.50 -19.70 12.62
CA ALA A 316 10.47 -20.78 13.61
C ALA A 316 10.11 -22.12 12.95
N THR A 317 9.19 -22.10 11.97
CA THR A 317 8.61 -23.30 11.37
C THR A 317 9.13 -23.60 9.95
N GLY A 318 9.68 -22.60 9.27
CA GLY A 318 10.06 -22.67 7.85
C GLY A 318 8.88 -22.75 6.87
N GLN A 319 7.65 -22.66 7.37
CA GLN A 319 6.42 -22.65 6.56
C GLN A 319 6.13 -21.23 6.04
N PRO A 320 5.25 -21.05 5.04
CA PRO A 320 4.77 -19.72 4.66
C PRO A 320 4.30 -18.92 5.88
N LEU A 321 4.75 -17.66 5.99
CA LEU A 321 4.28 -16.74 7.03
C LEU A 321 2.81 -16.41 6.72
N LYS A 322 1.91 -16.98 7.52
CA LYS A 322 0.46 -16.90 7.35
C LYS A 322 -0.15 -15.97 8.40
N PHE A 323 -1.03 -15.07 7.95
CA PHE A 323 -1.93 -14.33 8.83
C PHE A 323 -3.28 -15.06 8.93
N THR A 324 -3.89 -15.06 10.12
CA THR A 324 -5.21 -15.68 10.38
C THR A 324 -6.39 -14.74 10.13
N HIS A 325 -6.10 -13.53 9.68
CA HIS A 325 -7.03 -12.47 9.33
C HIS A 325 -6.78 -12.04 7.87
N LYS A 326 -7.71 -11.30 7.28
CA LYS A 326 -7.51 -10.74 5.93
C LYS A 326 -6.58 -9.54 6.05
N ALA A 327 -5.28 -9.76 5.84
CA ALA A 327 -4.32 -8.65 5.82
C ALA A 327 -4.60 -7.77 4.59
N GLU A 328 -4.93 -6.51 4.86
CA GLU A 328 -5.23 -5.54 3.82
C GLU A 328 -3.94 -4.81 3.48
N ASP A 329 -3.49 -3.89 4.33
CA ASP A 329 -2.32 -3.07 4.05
C ASP A 329 -1.20 -3.24 5.10
N LEU A 330 0.01 -2.80 4.75
CA LEU A 330 1.15 -2.76 5.63
C LEU A 330 2.03 -1.53 5.41
N THR A 331 2.79 -1.18 6.44
CA THR A 331 3.82 -0.14 6.34
C THR A 331 5.07 -0.49 7.15
N PRO A 332 6.28 -0.17 6.67
CA PRO A 332 7.50 -0.34 7.45
C PRO A 332 7.49 0.54 8.71
N VAL A 333 7.78 -0.07 9.85
CA VAL A 333 7.98 0.60 11.14
C VAL A 333 9.36 0.24 11.68
N GLY A 334 10.13 1.24 12.14
CA GLY A 334 11.52 1.00 12.55
C GLY A 334 12.40 0.39 11.45
N SER A 335 13.47 -0.30 11.84
CA SER A 335 14.45 -0.77 10.86
C SER A 335 14.07 -2.07 10.16
N ASN A 336 13.42 -3.01 10.84
CA ASN A 336 13.18 -4.41 10.42
C ASN A 336 11.79 -4.91 10.85
N ARG A 337 10.79 -4.02 10.92
CA ARG A 337 9.42 -4.39 11.26
C ARG A 337 8.44 -3.90 10.21
N LEU A 338 7.41 -4.69 9.99
CA LEU A 338 6.21 -4.29 9.24
C LEU A 338 5.06 -4.20 10.24
N PHE A 339 4.29 -3.12 10.15
CA PHE A 339 3.00 -2.98 10.79
C PHE A 339 1.94 -3.35 9.76
N VAL A 340 1.16 -4.39 10.02
CA VAL A 340 0.15 -4.93 9.12
C VAL A 340 -1.23 -4.72 9.74
N ILE A 341 -2.18 -4.20 8.98
CA ILE A 341 -3.58 -4.08 9.37
C ILE A 341 -4.42 -5.16 8.69
N HIS A 342 -5.57 -5.46 9.28
CA HIS A 342 -6.49 -6.45 8.72
C HIS A 342 -7.90 -5.89 8.59
N ASP A 343 -8.49 -6.09 7.41
CA ASP A 343 -9.90 -5.83 7.16
C ASP A 343 -10.72 -7.10 7.37
N ASP A 344 -11.24 -7.26 8.58
CA ASP A 344 -12.12 -8.38 8.92
C ASP A 344 -13.60 -8.08 8.63
N ASP A 345 -13.91 -7.11 7.77
CA ASP A 345 -15.26 -6.60 7.52
C ASP A 345 -15.99 -6.31 8.86
N ARG A 346 -17.18 -6.90 9.02
CA ARG A 346 -18.02 -6.82 10.23
C ARG A 346 -17.94 -8.07 11.10
N ASN A 347 -16.89 -8.88 10.92
CA ASN A 347 -16.71 -10.10 11.66
C ASN A 347 -16.11 -9.85 13.03
N ARG A 348 -16.61 -10.58 14.04
CA ARG A 348 -16.07 -10.60 15.41
C ARG A 348 -14.94 -11.60 15.51
N THR A 349 -13.85 -11.32 14.82
CA THR A 349 -12.63 -12.13 14.84
C THR A 349 -11.95 -12.08 16.21
N LYS A 350 -11.02 -13.03 16.45
CA LYS A 350 -10.36 -13.21 17.74
C LYS A 350 -8.85 -13.16 17.61
N ILE A 351 -8.20 -12.55 18.59
CA ILE A 351 -6.75 -12.61 18.82
C ILE A 351 -6.55 -13.08 20.25
N GLY A 352 -6.03 -14.31 20.42
CA GLY A 352 -6.02 -14.99 21.71
C GLY A 352 -7.43 -15.07 22.31
N ASP A 353 -7.58 -14.61 23.55
CA ASP A 353 -8.86 -14.59 24.26
C ASP A 353 -9.71 -13.33 23.99
N GLN A 354 -9.18 -12.37 23.23
CA GLN A 354 -9.87 -11.12 22.93
C GLN A 354 -10.74 -11.27 21.68
N THR A 355 -11.94 -10.68 21.71
CA THR A 355 -12.86 -10.63 20.57
C THR A 355 -13.01 -9.20 20.08
N ARG A 356 -12.82 -8.98 18.78
CA ARG A 356 -12.92 -7.69 18.11
C ARG A 356 -14.26 -7.01 18.40
N GLN A 357 -14.20 -5.72 18.73
CA GLN A 357 -15.37 -4.84 18.82
C GLN A 357 -15.52 -3.99 17.55
N PRO A 358 -16.72 -3.45 17.25
CA PRO A 358 -16.95 -2.70 16.00
C PRO A 358 -15.95 -1.56 15.75
N HIS A 359 -15.58 -0.81 16.80
CA HIS A 359 -14.65 0.30 16.71
C HIS A 359 -13.17 -0.09 16.55
N GLN A 360 -12.87 -1.38 16.44
CA GLN A 360 -11.52 -1.91 16.47
C GLN A 360 -11.12 -2.55 15.15
N ALA A 361 -9.84 -2.39 14.79
CA ALA A 361 -9.19 -3.16 13.74
C ALA A 361 -8.11 -4.08 14.33
N ALA A 362 -7.94 -5.26 13.73
CA ALA A 362 -6.83 -6.15 14.06
C ALA A 362 -5.53 -5.64 13.44
N TYR A 363 -4.40 -5.87 14.11
CA TYR A 363 -3.08 -5.63 13.55
C TYR A 363 -2.08 -6.72 13.93
N THR A 364 -1.02 -6.80 13.14
CA THR A 364 0.13 -7.68 13.37
C THR A 364 1.44 -6.91 13.20
N ILE A 365 2.44 -7.23 14.02
CA ILE A 365 3.83 -6.79 13.84
C ILE A 365 4.65 -7.97 13.37
N VAL A 366 5.28 -7.83 12.21
CA VAL A 366 6.22 -8.82 11.67
C VAL A 366 7.64 -8.29 11.79
N GLU A 367 8.55 -9.08 12.38
CA GLU A 367 9.99 -8.85 12.32
C GLU A 367 10.62 -9.70 11.21
N PHE A 368 11.47 -9.11 10.37
CA PHE A 368 12.01 -9.77 9.18
C PHE A 368 13.47 -9.42 8.87
#